data_AF-A0A1F8XTP7-F1
#
_entry.id   AF-A0A1F8XTP7-F1
#
_cell.length_a   1.000
_cell.length_b   1.000
_cell.length_c   1.000
_cell.angle_alpha   90.00
_cell.angle_beta   90.00
_cell.angle_gamma   90.00
#
_symmetry.space_group_name_H-M   'P 1'
#
loop_
_entity.id
_entity.type
_entity.pdbx_description
1 polymer ?
#
loop_
_entity_poly.entity_id
_entity_poly.type
_entity_poly.pdbx_seq_one_letter_code
_entity_poly.pdbx_strand_id
1 'polypeptide(L)'
;MLQQMLKRIKREEGFTLVELLIVVAIIAILAAIAIPQFTKYRLRGYKSEIDSDAKNAYTAAQAYLTDNPGGTVDSLAKLKTAGYQKSTNVHFESATMTLALGNIKFTSNALNSAAKENNAVVFFNGKLNLPASP
;
A
#
# COMPACT_ATOMS: atom_id res chain seq x y z
N MET A 1 -44.54 34.41 45.96
CA MET A 1 -43.34 34.57 45.10
C MET A 1 -42.20 33.58 45.41
N LEU A 2 -42.06 33.05 46.64
CA LEU A 2 -40.94 32.16 47.00
C LEU A 2 -41.00 30.73 46.41
N GLN A 3 -42.16 30.26 45.94
CA GLN A 3 -42.33 28.85 45.55
C GLN A 3 -41.88 28.51 44.11
N GLN A 4 -41.57 29.50 43.27
CA GLN A 4 -41.15 29.26 41.89
C GLN A 4 -39.62 29.10 41.72
N MET A 5 -38.82 29.45 42.73
CA MET A 5 -37.36 29.32 42.67
C MET A 5 -36.83 27.92 43.03
N LEU A 6 -37.63 27.03 43.62
CA LEU A 6 -37.19 25.68 44.02
C LEU A 6 -37.29 24.62 42.90
N LYS A 7 -37.82 24.95 41.72
CA LYS A 7 -38.19 23.95 40.70
C LYS A 7 -37.28 23.90 39.47
N ARG A 8 -35.96 24.04 39.65
CA ARG A 8 -34.98 23.74 38.60
C ARG A 8 -33.67 23.18 39.15
N ILE A 9 -33.74 22.08 39.88
CA ILE A 9 -32.64 21.11 39.82
C ILE A 9 -32.99 20.19 38.65
N LYS A 10 -32.59 20.59 37.43
CA LYS A 10 -32.55 19.65 36.31
C LYS A 10 -31.56 18.57 36.75
N ARG A 11 -32.02 17.32 36.87
CA ARG A 11 -31.11 16.17 36.98
C ARG A 11 -30.34 16.15 35.67
N GLU A 12 -29.08 16.56 35.70
CA GLU A 12 -28.18 16.25 34.61
C GLU A 12 -27.98 14.73 34.66
N GLU A 13 -28.61 14.04 33.71
CA GLU A 13 -28.38 12.62 33.48
C GLU A 13 -26.97 12.48 32.92
N GLY A 14 -25.98 12.38 33.83
CA GLY A 14 -24.60 12.13 33.48
C GLY A 14 -24.41 10.71 32.95
N PHE A 15 -23.49 10.56 32.01
CA PHE A 15 -23.06 9.27 31.49
C PHE A 15 -22.48 8.41 32.61
N THR A 16 -22.93 7.16 32.77
CA THR A 16 -22.40 6.29 33.82
C THR A 16 -21.04 5.75 33.41
N LEU A 17 -20.14 5.56 34.39
CA LEU A 17 -18.84 4.91 34.14
C LEU A 17 -19.00 3.48 33.62
N VAL A 18 -20.08 2.80 34.01
CA VAL A 18 -20.40 1.43 33.56
C VAL A 18 -20.78 1.42 32.09
N GLU A 19 -21.57 2.39 31.61
CA GLU A 19 -21.90 2.52 30.18
C GLU A 19 -20.63 2.75 29.35
N LEU A 20 -19.71 3.59 29.82
CA LEU A 20 -18.43 3.81 29.12
C LEU A 20 -17.59 2.54 29.07
N LEU A 21 -17.52 1.81 30.18
CA LEU A 21 -16.73 0.59 30.30
C LEU A 21 -17.19 -0.50 29.34
N ILE A 22 -18.50 -0.69 29.19
CA ILE A 22 -19.06 -1.67 28.25
C ILE A 22 -18.76 -1.27 26.80
N VAL A 23 -18.88 0.02 26.47
CA VAL A 23 -18.60 0.51 25.11
C VAL A 23 -17.15 0.28 24.71
N VAL A 24 -16.18 0.60 25.59
CA VAL A 24 -14.76 0.36 25.27
C VAL A 24 -14.42 -1.13 25.21
N ALA A 25 -15.09 -1.98 26.00
CA ALA A 25 -14.93 -3.43 25.93
C ALA A 25 -15.39 -3.98 24.57
N ILE A 26 -16.54 -3.53 24.06
CA ILE A 26 -17.04 -3.94 22.75
C ILE A 26 -16.11 -3.45 21.63
N ILE A 27 -15.67 -2.18 21.67
CA ILE A 27 -14.73 -1.62 20.69
C ILE A 27 -13.41 -2.39 20.70
N ALA A 28 -12.90 -2.81 21.87
CA ALA A 28 -11.67 -3.59 21.96
C ALA A 28 -11.79 -4.95 21.26
N ILE A 29 -12.92 -5.65 21.41
CA ILE A 29 -13.16 -6.93 20.73
C ILE A 29 -13.24 -6.72 19.21
N LEU A 30 -13.98 -5.71 18.75
CA LEU A 30 -14.09 -5.40 17.33
C LEU A 30 -12.74 -4.99 16.73
N ALA A 31 -11.96 -4.17 17.43
CA ALA A 31 -10.65 -3.72 16.98
C ALA A 31 -9.65 -4.87 16.86
N ALA A 32 -9.69 -5.84 17.78
CA ALA A 32 -8.81 -7.01 17.76
C ALA A 32 -8.95 -7.83 16.47
N ILE A 33 -10.17 -7.93 15.92
CA ILE A 33 -10.45 -8.65 14.66
C ILE A 33 -10.22 -7.70 13.45
N ALA A 34 -10.67 -6.46 13.56
CA ALA A 34 -10.67 -5.51 12.45
C ALA A 34 -9.25 -5.06 12.06
N ILE A 35 -8.35 -4.81 13.01
CA ILE A 35 -6.98 -4.33 12.74
C ILE A 35 -6.18 -5.29 11.85
N PRO A 36 -6.04 -6.60 12.16
CA PRO A 36 -5.28 -7.51 11.30
C PRO A 36 -5.96 -7.68 9.93
N GLN A 37 -7.29 -7.74 9.87
CA GLN A 37 -8.02 -7.86 8.61
C GLN A 37 -7.84 -6.63 7.72
N PHE A 38 -7.98 -5.43 8.28
CA PHE A 38 -7.79 -4.17 7.58
C PHE A 38 -6.35 -4.02 7.06
N THR A 39 -5.37 -4.46 7.85
CA THR A 39 -3.96 -4.48 7.44
C THR A 39 -3.74 -5.39 6.23
N LYS A 40 -4.29 -6.61 6.24
CA LYS A 40 -4.26 -7.53 5.09
C LYS A 40 -5.00 -6.96 3.87
N TYR A 41 -6.12 -6.28 4.07
CA TYR A 41 -6.87 -5.67 2.96
C TYR A 41 -6.06 -4.56 2.28
N ARG A 42 -5.46 -3.65 3.06
CA ARG A 42 -4.57 -2.60 2.53
C ARG A 42 -3.37 -3.19 1.80
N LEU A 43 -2.78 -4.25 2.36
CA LEU A 43 -1.67 -4.98 1.76
C LEU A 43 -2.03 -5.51 0.36
N ARG A 44 -3.21 -6.10 0.20
CA ARG A 44 -3.69 -6.57 -1.11
C ARG A 44 -3.86 -5.44 -2.11
N GLY A 45 -4.31 -4.27 -1.67
CA GLY A 45 -4.37 -3.05 -2.49
C GLY A 45 -2.98 -2.67 -3.03
N TYR A 46 -1.99 -2.54 -2.15
CA TYR A 46 -0.62 -2.21 -2.57
C TYR A 46 0.00 -3.28 -3.48
N LYS A 47 -0.26 -4.57 -3.24
CA LYS A 47 0.19 -5.65 -4.12
C LYS A 47 -0.39 -5.51 -5.55
N SER A 48 -1.66 -5.17 -5.66
CA SER A 48 -2.31 -4.94 -6.95
C SER A 48 -1.72 -3.74 -7.69
N GLU A 49 -1.44 -2.65 -6.97
CA GLU A 49 -0.79 -1.47 -7.56
C GLU A 49 0.62 -1.80 -8.07
N ILE A 50 1.42 -2.51 -7.28
CA ILE A 50 2.77 -2.91 -7.68
C ILE A 50 2.74 -3.87 -8.88
N ASP A 51 1.83 -4.84 -8.93
CA ASP A 51 1.71 -5.77 -10.07
C ASP A 51 1.43 -5.03 -11.38
N SER A 52 0.51 -4.05 -11.34
CA SER A 52 0.20 -3.20 -12.49
C SER A 52 1.42 -2.36 -12.92
N ASP A 53 2.08 -1.70 -11.97
CA ASP A 53 3.26 -0.88 -12.24
C ASP A 53 4.42 -1.73 -12.81
N ALA A 54 4.62 -2.93 -12.27
CA ALA A 54 5.65 -3.85 -12.71
C ALA A 54 5.44 -4.29 -14.18
N LYS A 55 4.20 -4.61 -14.56
CA LYS A 55 3.84 -4.93 -15.95
C LYS A 55 4.05 -3.74 -16.89
N ASN A 56 3.59 -2.55 -16.48
CA ASN A 56 3.76 -1.32 -17.27
C ASN A 56 5.23 -0.97 -17.46
N ALA A 57 6.05 -1.10 -16.40
CA ALA A 57 7.48 -0.87 -16.46
C ALA A 57 8.20 -1.87 -17.38
N TYR A 58 7.76 -3.14 -17.40
CA TYR A 58 8.32 -4.14 -18.30
C TYR A 58 8.05 -3.82 -19.77
N THR A 59 6.83 -3.40 -20.10
CA THR A 59 6.48 -2.96 -21.46
C THR A 59 7.29 -1.72 -21.86
N ALA A 60 7.39 -0.72 -20.96
CA ALA A 60 8.20 0.47 -21.22
C ALA A 60 9.69 0.15 -21.37
N ALA A 61 10.22 -0.78 -20.57
CA ALA A 61 11.61 -1.20 -20.67
C ALA A 61 11.91 -1.92 -21.98
N GLN A 62 11.00 -2.78 -22.45
CA GLN A 62 11.12 -3.41 -23.77
C GLN A 62 11.11 -2.36 -24.88
N ALA A 63 10.16 -1.42 -24.85
CA ALA A 63 10.11 -0.33 -25.83
C ALA A 63 11.43 0.47 -25.86
N TYR A 64 11.95 0.86 -24.69
CA TYR A 64 13.23 1.55 -24.58
C TYR A 64 14.39 0.74 -25.19
N LEU A 65 14.46 -0.56 -24.89
CA LEU A 65 15.54 -1.42 -25.34
C LEU A 65 15.42 -1.80 -26.82
N THR A 66 14.22 -1.80 -27.39
CA THR A 66 14.00 -1.89 -28.84
C THR A 66 14.59 -0.67 -29.55
N ASP A 67 14.37 0.52 -29.00
CA ASP A 67 14.94 1.76 -29.55
C ASP A 67 16.45 1.90 -29.25
N ASN A 68 16.94 1.25 -28.19
CA ASN A 68 18.33 1.31 -27.73
C ASN A 68 18.93 -0.09 -27.51
N PRO A 69 19.27 -0.83 -28.60
CA PRO A 69 19.63 -2.25 -28.47
C PRO A 69 20.90 -2.55 -27.66
N GLY A 70 21.86 -1.63 -27.63
CA GLY A 70 23.06 -1.73 -26.79
C GLY A 70 22.91 -1.09 -25.40
N GLY A 71 21.72 -0.55 -25.10
CA GLY A 71 21.45 0.18 -23.88
C GLY A 71 21.04 -0.71 -22.71
N THR A 72 20.91 -0.07 -21.56
CA THR A 72 20.40 -0.68 -20.33
C THR A 72 19.30 0.20 -19.75
N VAL A 73 18.31 -0.42 -19.11
CA VAL A 73 17.34 0.23 -18.23
C VAL A 73 17.83 0.04 -16.80
N ASP A 74 18.48 1.07 -16.27
CA ASP A 74 19.13 1.08 -14.95
C ASP A 74 18.50 2.09 -13.97
N SER A 75 17.54 2.87 -14.43
CA SER A 75 16.99 3.99 -13.70
C SER A 75 15.54 4.23 -14.09
N LEU A 76 14.80 4.81 -13.15
CA LEU A 76 13.41 5.24 -13.39
C LEU A 76 13.32 6.28 -14.53
N ALA A 77 14.37 7.07 -14.76
CA ALA A 77 14.40 8.06 -15.82
C ALA A 77 14.27 7.41 -17.21
N LYS A 78 14.98 6.31 -17.47
CA LYS A 78 14.92 5.58 -18.75
C LYS A 78 13.58 4.88 -18.97
N LEU A 79 12.92 4.45 -17.89
CA LEU A 79 11.54 3.97 -17.99
C LEU A 79 10.58 5.08 -18.36
N LYS A 80 10.74 6.28 -17.78
CA LYS A 80 9.91 7.45 -18.08
C LYS A 80 10.06 7.94 -19.51
N THR A 81 11.26 7.87 -20.09
CA THR A 81 11.46 8.21 -21.52
C THR A 81 10.65 7.31 -22.43
N ALA A 82 10.40 6.06 -22.03
CA ALA A 82 9.52 5.12 -22.73
C ALA A 82 8.06 5.14 -22.24
N GLY A 83 7.65 6.19 -21.52
CA GLY A 83 6.26 6.43 -21.13
C GLY A 83 5.80 5.80 -19.82
N TYR A 84 6.68 5.14 -19.06
CA TYR A 84 6.30 4.60 -17.75
C TYR A 84 5.94 5.72 -16.76
N GLN A 85 4.77 5.61 -16.14
CA GLN A 85 4.32 6.46 -15.05
C GLN A 85 4.15 5.62 -13.79
N LYS A 86 4.87 6.00 -12.73
CA LYS A 86 4.88 5.28 -11.46
C LYS A 86 3.68 5.70 -10.61
N SER A 87 3.01 4.73 -9.99
CA SER A 87 1.93 4.95 -9.03
C SER A 87 2.45 5.54 -7.71
N THR A 88 1.60 6.28 -6.99
CA THR A 88 1.98 7.04 -5.78
C THR A 88 2.54 6.17 -4.66
N ASN A 89 1.95 4.99 -4.43
CA ASN A 89 2.36 4.10 -3.35
C ASN A 89 3.45 3.10 -3.76
N VAL A 90 3.97 3.21 -4.99
CA VAL A 90 5.01 2.34 -5.51
C VAL A 90 6.36 3.07 -5.47
N HIS A 91 7.40 2.35 -5.11
CA HIS A 91 8.78 2.80 -5.10
C HIS A 91 9.57 1.97 -6.09
N PHE A 92 10.31 2.65 -6.96
CA PHE A 92 11.31 2.01 -7.82
C PHE A 92 12.55 1.78 -6.98
N GLU A 93 12.96 0.53 -6.82
CA GLU A 93 14.12 0.19 -5.98
C GLU A 93 15.38 0.06 -6.83
N SER A 94 15.32 -0.71 -7.92
CA SER A 94 16.44 -0.89 -8.83
C SER A 94 15.98 -1.38 -10.20
N ALA A 95 16.83 -1.16 -11.21
CA ALA A 95 16.73 -1.83 -12.50
C ALA A 95 18.13 -2.15 -13.03
N THR A 96 18.26 -3.26 -13.74
CA THR A 96 19.48 -3.67 -14.45
C THR A 96 19.15 -4.39 -15.76
N MET A 97 18.09 -3.94 -16.45
CA MET A 97 17.55 -4.69 -17.59
C MET A 97 18.25 -4.34 -18.91
N THR A 98 18.54 -5.37 -19.69
CA THR A 98 19.16 -5.32 -21.03
C THR A 98 18.31 -6.16 -22.01
N LEU A 99 18.63 -6.16 -23.31
CA LEU A 99 17.96 -7.00 -24.31
C LEU A 99 18.19 -8.53 -24.14
N ALA A 100 18.98 -8.96 -23.16
CA ALA A 100 19.25 -10.39 -22.94
C ALA A 100 18.92 -10.83 -21.52
N LEU A 101 19.20 -10.00 -20.52
CA LEU A 101 19.16 -10.34 -19.11
C LEU A 101 18.76 -9.14 -18.25
N GLY A 102 18.33 -9.40 -17.03
CA GLY A 102 18.16 -8.40 -15.99
C GLY A 102 16.75 -8.36 -15.41
N ASN A 103 16.55 -7.42 -14.50
CA ASN A 103 15.28 -7.25 -13.82
C ASN A 103 14.99 -5.78 -13.46
N ILE A 104 13.73 -5.52 -13.12
CA ILE A 104 13.28 -4.27 -12.50
C ILE A 104 12.57 -4.63 -11.20
N LYS A 105 12.92 -3.95 -10.10
CA LYS A 105 12.37 -4.18 -8.77
C LYS A 105 11.55 -2.99 -8.28
N PHE A 106 10.35 -3.29 -7.80
CA PHE A 106 9.44 -2.35 -7.18
C PHE A 106 9.08 -2.80 -5.76
N THR A 107 8.86 -1.82 -4.87
CA THR A 107 8.38 -2.04 -3.50
C THR A 107 7.28 -1.04 -3.14
N SER A 108 6.50 -1.29 -2.08
CA SER A 108 5.46 -0.35 -1.63
C SER A 108 6.01 0.68 -0.65
N ASN A 109 5.65 1.95 -0.80
CA ASN A 109 5.99 3.02 0.16
C ASN A 109 5.34 2.84 1.53
N ALA A 110 4.26 2.05 1.62
CA ALA A 110 3.41 1.96 2.80
C ALA A 110 3.87 0.95 3.86
N LEU A 111 5.00 0.25 3.63
CA LEU A 111 5.54 -0.76 4.53
C LEU A 111 7.05 -0.61 4.58
N ASN A 112 7.61 -0.60 5.79
CA ASN A 112 9.06 -0.64 5.99
C ASN A 112 9.66 -1.74 5.11
N SER A 113 10.74 -1.44 4.39
CA SER A 113 11.42 -2.32 3.42
C SER A 113 11.82 -3.71 3.97
N ALA A 114 11.66 -3.94 5.27
CA ALA A 114 11.81 -5.22 5.96
C ALA A 114 10.66 -6.22 5.70
N ALA A 115 9.47 -5.77 5.29
CA ALA A 115 8.40 -6.67 4.86
C ALA A 115 8.71 -7.20 3.45
N LYS A 116 9.52 -8.27 3.38
CA LYS A 116 9.93 -8.97 2.14
C LYS A 116 8.76 -9.43 1.26
N GLU A 117 7.53 -9.30 1.74
CA GLU A 117 6.28 -9.76 1.14
C GLU A 117 5.62 -8.77 0.16
N ASN A 118 6.22 -7.62 -0.19
CA ASN A 118 5.63 -6.64 -1.13
C ASN A 118 6.60 -6.15 -2.19
N ASN A 119 7.50 -7.02 -2.61
CA ASN A 119 8.41 -6.71 -3.70
C ASN A 119 7.93 -7.41 -4.97
N ALA A 120 7.77 -6.68 -6.06
CA ALA A 120 7.67 -7.29 -7.37
C ALA A 120 9.00 -7.13 -8.11
N VAL A 121 9.44 -8.22 -8.72
CA VAL A 121 10.62 -8.24 -9.59
C VAL A 121 10.17 -8.73 -10.96
N VAL A 122 10.32 -7.91 -11.98
CA VAL A 122 10.08 -8.35 -13.37
C VAL A 122 11.40 -8.74 -13.98
N PHE A 123 11.47 -9.95 -14.52
CA PHE A 123 12.63 -10.43 -15.26
C PHE A 123 12.46 -10.20 -16.76
N PHE A 124 13.59 -10.11 -17.47
CA PHE A 124 13.64 -9.89 -18.91
C PHE A 124 12.73 -10.82 -19.74
N ASN A 125 12.59 -12.08 -19.35
CA ASN A 125 11.73 -13.06 -20.01
C ASN A 125 10.22 -12.86 -19.76
N GLY A 126 9.81 -11.72 -19.19
CA GLY A 126 8.43 -11.43 -18.84
C GLY A 126 7.95 -12.20 -17.60
N LYS A 127 8.83 -13.00 -16.97
CA LYS A 127 8.51 -13.67 -15.73
C LYS A 127 8.38 -12.60 -14.65
N LEU A 128 7.19 -12.52 -14.07
CA LEU A 128 6.90 -11.62 -12.98
C LEU A 128 6.96 -12.41 -11.67
N ASN A 129 7.93 -12.09 -10.82
CA ASN A 129 7.95 -12.59 -9.46
C ASN A 129 7.17 -11.62 -8.59
N LEU A 130 5.95 -12.02 -8.27
CA LEU A 130 5.04 -11.25 -7.44
C LEU A 130 5.24 -11.56 -5.97
N PRO A 131 4.91 -10.61 -5.09
CA PRO A 131 4.79 -10.90 -3.68
C PRO A 131 3.84 -12.07 -3.44
N ALA A 132 4.21 -13.00 -2.55
CA ALA A 132 3.40 -14.17 -2.22
C ALA A 132 1.96 -13.75 -1.85
N SER A 133 0.97 -14.46 -2.39
CA SER A 133 -0.43 -14.28 -1.98
C SER A 133 -0.57 -14.77 -0.53
N PRO A 134 -1.37 -14.08 0.31
CA PRO A 134 -1.63 -14.53 1.68
C PRO A 134 -2.39 -15.85 1.73
#